data_AF-A0A379DYZ3-F1
#
_entry.id   AF-A0A379DYZ3-F1
#
_cell.length_a   1.000
_cell.length_b   1.000
_cell.length_c   1.000
_cell.angle_alpha   90.00
_cell.angle_beta   90.00
_cell.angle_gamma   90.00
#
_symmetry.space_group_name_H-M   'P 1'
#
loop_
_entity.id
_entity.type
_entity.pdbx_description
1 polymer ?
#
loop_
_entity_poly.entity_id
_entity_poly.type
_entity_poly.pdbx_seq_one_letter_code
_entity_poly.pdbx_strand_id
1 'polypeptide(L)'
;MVELTIIFLGLLLLAFGVLKIGDIFSPWFITTGIWFFIVVFFQISSGLLYPLQDRFYICLSLWVPIMCFTGIMTYYALPSVKSEIEPIRNELEIHKTIFLIFFIISMICTPLYIYKIYKVVIMFGTQDLLFNLRILAGAEDEDPLAKLLKYINAVNQALYIIAIWRYPKISKTQLTLIIIANFMCAIAIMEKGALFFMLFTTLFTLYQKEKIKMRSILLWGVVIIFVFYGINILRRSADAKVSDNSTLLDFIAMYILSPPVAFEQVQEKLTPQFGSRTFAFFYAVASKLGFGKFVIEPKLQEFVYVPIQTNVYTVFQPFFQDFGYKGVAFFASIYGTFTGWLYKQAKNGGAISKCMYTYIVEILILQFFQENLILSLSLLFQYLIVFTFILQKKIKFVVRA
;
A
#
# COMPACT_ATOMS: atom_id res chain seq x y z
N MET A 1 -9.40 -26.40 10.84
CA MET A 1 -8.66 -25.12 10.83
C MET A 1 -9.50 -24.00 10.21
N VAL A 2 -9.94 -24.16 8.95
CA VAL A 2 -10.74 -23.15 8.22
C VAL A 2 -11.96 -22.60 8.99
N GLU A 3 -12.90 -23.48 9.36
CA GLU A 3 -14.15 -23.07 10.02
C GLU A 3 -13.88 -22.32 11.34
N LEU A 4 -12.94 -22.83 12.13
CA LEU A 4 -12.48 -22.18 13.36
C LEU A 4 -11.90 -20.78 13.08
N THR A 5 -11.11 -20.63 12.03
CA THR A 5 -10.57 -19.32 11.61
C THR A 5 -11.70 -18.36 11.20
N ILE A 6 -12.68 -18.80 10.42
CA ILE A 6 -13.83 -17.97 10.00
C ILE A 6 -14.63 -17.53 11.22
N ILE A 7 -14.97 -18.46 12.12
CA ILE A 7 -15.71 -18.17 13.35
C ILE A 7 -14.92 -17.18 14.21
N PHE A 8 -13.62 -17.41 14.42
CA PHE A 8 -12.76 -16.54 15.21
C PHE A 8 -12.72 -15.11 14.67
N LEU A 9 -12.46 -14.93 13.37
CA LEU A 9 -12.42 -13.62 12.74
C LEU A 9 -13.79 -12.93 12.73
N GLY A 10 -14.86 -13.68 12.50
CA GLY A 10 -16.24 -13.18 12.56
C GLY A 10 -16.61 -12.70 13.97
N LEU A 11 -16.23 -13.45 15.01
CA LEU A 11 -16.44 -13.07 16.41
C LEU A 11 -15.64 -11.81 16.78
N LEU A 12 -14.40 -11.65 16.29
CA LEU A 12 -13.64 -10.42 16.49
C LEU A 12 -14.33 -9.21 15.87
N LEU A 13 -14.78 -9.31 14.60
CA LEU A 13 -15.51 -8.23 13.93
C LEU A 13 -16.80 -7.87 14.67
N LEU A 14 -17.55 -8.88 15.10
CA LEU A 14 -18.77 -8.68 15.90
C LEU A 14 -18.46 -8.02 17.24
N ALA A 15 -17.40 -8.46 17.93
CA ALA A 15 -16.96 -7.86 19.18
C ALA A 15 -16.56 -6.39 18.99
N PHE A 16 -15.80 -6.06 17.95
CA PHE A 16 -15.43 -4.66 17.66
C PHE A 16 -16.66 -3.79 17.38
N GLY A 17 -17.64 -4.30 16.63
CA GLY A 17 -18.88 -3.59 16.34
C GLY A 17 -19.77 -3.38 17.56
N VAL A 18 -20.05 -4.44 18.33
CA VAL A 18 -20.93 -4.41 19.50
C VAL A 18 -20.32 -3.61 20.64
N LEU A 19 -19.04 -3.80 20.92
CA LEU A 19 -18.31 -3.09 21.97
C LEU A 19 -17.83 -1.68 21.53
N LYS A 20 -18.11 -1.28 20.29
CA LYS A 20 -17.70 0.00 19.69
C LYS A 20 -16.20 0.28 19.83
N ILE A 21 -15.37 -0.75 19.63
CA ILE A 21 -13.92 -0.65 19.70
C ILE A 21 -13.40 -0.09 18.37
N GLY A 22 -13.25 1.24 18.31
CA GLY A 22 -12.83 1.94 17.09
C GLY A 22 -13.93 2.06 16.03
N ASP A 23 -13.56 2.51 14.84
CA ASP A 23 -14.43 2.54 13.66
C ASP A 23 -13.97 1.54 12.59
N ILE A 24 -14.67 1.49 11.44
CA ILE A 24 -14.36 0.56 10.34
C ILE A 24 -12.95 0.73 9.75
N PHE A 25 -12.35 1.91 9.96
CA PHE A 25 -11.03 2.27 9.49
C PHE A 25 -9.98 2.17 10.61
N SER A 26 -10.33 1.65 11.79
CA SER A 26 -9.33 1.31 12.78
C SER A 26 -8.43 0.17 12.26
N PRO A 27 -7.15 0.11 12.68
CA PRO A 27 -6.22 -0.87 12.13
C PRO A 27 -6.66 -2.32 12.35
N TRP A 28 -7.20 -2.62 13.54
CA TRP A 28 -7.70 -3.94 13.91
C TRP A 28 -8.96 -4.33 13.13
N PHE A 29 -9.85 -3.38 12.83
CA PHE A 29 -11.05 -3.66 12.05
C PHE A 29 -10.72 -3.94 10.59
N ILE A 30 -9.87 -3.12 9.96
CA ILE A 30 -9.44 -3.34 8.56
C ILE A 30 -8.71 -4.69 8.44
N THR A 31 -7.73 -4.94 9.31
CA THR A 31 -6.92 -6.16 9.29
C THR A 31 -7.82 -7.39 9.41
N THR A 32 -8.68 -7.44 10.43
CA THR A 32 -9.59 -8.59 10.64
C THR A 32 -10.57 -8.72 9.48
N GLY A 33 -11.12 -7.62 8.98
CA GLY A 33 -12.11 -7.61 7.91
C GLY A 33 -11.57 -8.13 6.58
N ILE A 34 -10.36 -7.73 6.21
CA ILE A 34 -9.70 -8.19 4.99
C ILE A 34 -9.39 -9.69 5.08
N TRP A 35 -8.82 -10.15 6.19
CA TRP A 35 -8.54 -11.57 6.34
C TRP A 35 -9.79 -12.44 6.42
N PHE A 36 -10.85 -11.95 7.08
CA PHE A 36 -12.16 -12.60 7.07
C PHE A 36 -12.69 -12.74 5.63
N PHE A 37 -12.65 -11.65 4.87
CA PHE A 37 -13.07 -11.65 3.47
C PHE A 37 -12.27 -12.66 2.63
N ILE A 38 -10.94 -12.66 2.76
CA ILE A 38 -10.07 -13.59 2.01
C ILE A 38 -10.38 -15.04 2.35
N VAL A 39 -10.49 -15.41 3.62
CA VAL A 39 -10.75 -16.80 4.02
C VAL A 39 -12.13 -17.25 3.56
N VAL A 40 -13.18 -16.45 3.77
CA VAL A 40 -14.55 -16.76 3.32
C VAL A 40 -14.60 -16.88 1.81
N PHE A 41 -13.99 -15.94 1.09
CA PHE A 41 -14.06 -15.92 -0.35
C PHE A 41 -13.26 -17.04 -0.99
N PHE A 42 -12.18 -17.48 -0.35
CA PHE A 42 -11.45 -18.68 -0.76
C PHE A 42 -12.32 -19.94 -0.66
N GLN A 43 -13.19 -20.04 0.35
CA GLN A 43 -14.12 -21.18 0.49
C GLN A 43 -15.18 -21.20 -0.61
N ILE A 44 -15.69 -20.04 -1.00
CA ILE A 44 -16.69 -19.92 -2.08
C ILE A 44 -16.05 -20.27 -3.44
N SER A 45 -14.75 -19.99 -3.60
CA SER A 45 -14.00 -20.16 -4.86
C SER A 45 -13.30 -21.53 -4.95
N SER A 46 -13.76 -22.53 -4.18
CA SER A 46 -13.11 -23.83 -4.08
C SER A 46 -12.90 -24.49 -5.46
N GLY A 47 -11.67 -24.91 -5.74
CA GLY A 47 -11.30 -25.59 -6.98
C GLY A 47 -10.52 -24.75 -8.00
N LEU A 48 -10.42 -23.43 -7.81
CA LEU A 48 -9.66 -22.55 -8.73
C LEU A 48 -8.14 -22.54 -8.47
N LEU A 49 -7.73 -22.72 -7.22
CA LEU A 49 -6.34 -22.65 -6.78
C LEU A 49 -6.02 -23.86 -5.90
N TYR A 50 -4.73 -24.10 -5.64
CA TYR A 50 -4.33 -25.10 -4.64
C TYR A 50 -4.90 -24.75 -3.27
N PRO A 51 -5.31 -25.75 -2.47
CA PRO A 51 -5.87 -25.49 -1.15
C PRO A 51 -4.86 -24.81 -0.23
N LEU A 52 -5.35 -23.90 0.62
CA LEU A 52 -4.56 -23.31 1.70
C LEU A 52 -4.18 -24.40 2.72
N GLN A 53 -2.95 -24.34 3.22
CA GLN A 53 -2.41 -25.31 4.15
C GLN A 53 -2.33 -24.72 5.56
N ASP A 54 -1.85 -25.51 6.51
CA ASP A 54 -1.80 -25.11 7.91
C ASP A 54 -0.91 -23.90 8.16
N ARG A 55 0.17 -23.71 7.39
CA ARG A 55 1.09 -22.58 7.58
C ARG A 55 0.36 -21.25 7.41
N PHE A 56 -0.47 -21.08 6.37
CA PHE A 56 -1.26 -19.86 6.22
C PHE A 56 -2.16 -19.61 7.43
N TYR A 57 -2.90 -20.64 7.88
CA TYR A 57 -3.81 -20.50 9.03
C TYR A 57 -3.06 -20.22 10.34
N ILE A 58 -1.90 -20.84 10.56
CA ILE A 58 -1.05 -20.58 11.72
C ILE A 58 -0.55 -19.14 11.68
N CYS A 59 0.03 -18.69 10.57
CA CYS A 59 0.49 -17.30 10.41
C CYS A 59 -0.65 -16.31 10.64
N LEU A 60 -1.84 -16.59 10.13
CA LEU A 60 -3.01 -15.76 10.32
C LEU A 60 -3.48 -15.71 11.79
N SER A 61 -3.47 -16.86 12.47
CA SER A 61 -3.81 -16.99 13.90
C SER A 61 -2.82 -16.30 14.83
N LEU A 62 -1.56 -16.11 14.39
CA LEU A 62 -0.57 -15.30 15.10
C LEU A 62 -0.77 -13.82 14.76
N TRP A 63 -0.91 -13.51 13.47
CA TRP A 63 -0.90 -12.14 12.98
C TRP A 63 -2.08 -11.32 13.49
N VAL A 64 -3.32 -11.77 13.23
CA VAL A 64 -4.51 -10.97 13.51
C VAL A 64 -4.67 -10.70 15.00
N PRO A 65 -4.60 -11.69 15.91
CA PRO A 65 -4.82 -11.44 17.34
C PRO A 65 -3.75 -10.54 17.94
N ILE A 66 -2.47 -10.79 17.63
CA ILE A 66 -1.36 -10.00 18.17
C ILE A 66 -1.45 -8.56 17.67
N MET A 67 -1.67 -8.36 16.36
CA MET A 67 -1.81 -7.03 15.77
C MET A 67 -3.00 -6.26 16.35
N CYS A 68 -4.16 -6.93 16.48
CA CYS A 68 -5.34 -6.32 17.08
C CYS A 68 -5.08 -5.94 18.53
N PHE A 69 -4.53 -6.85 19.33
CA PHE A 69 -4.24 -6.62 20.73
C PHE A 69 -3.28 -5.44 20.93
N THR A 70 -2.11 -5.44 20.27
CA THR A 70 -1.13 -4.36 20.46
C THR A 70 -1.60 -3.02 19.88
N GLY A 71 -2.38 -3.06 18.78
CA GLY A 71 -2.97 -1.86 18.19
C GLY A 71 -4.05 -1.22 19.06
N ILE A 72 -4.97 -2.02 19.60
CA ILE A 72 -5.99 -1.55 20.55
C ILE A 72 -5.31 -1.01 21.82
N MET A 73 -4.38 -1.78 22.39
CA MET A 73 -3.66 -1.36 23.60
C MET A 73 -2.94 -0.03 23.39
N THR A 74 -2.23 0.13 22.28
CA THR A 74 -1.51 1.37 21.99
C THR A 74 -2.45 2.55 21.75
N TYR A 75 -3.56 2.33 21.03
CA TYR A 75 -4.55 3.38 20.78
C TYR A 75 -5.21 3.91 22.06
N TYR A 76 -5.54 3.03 23.01
CA TYR A 76 -6.19 3.41 24.27
C TYR A 76 -5.22 3.81 25.37
N ALA A 77 -3.97 3.36 25.34
CA ALA A 77 -2.93 3.81 26.28
C ALA A 77 -2.54 5.28 26.08
N LEU A 78 -2.73 5.81 24.87
CA LEU A 78 -2.38 7.19 24.53
C LEU A 78 -3.55 8.16 24.82
N PRO A 79 -3.25 9.38 25.31
CA PRO A 79 -4.27 10.34 25.70
C PRO A 79 -5.13 10.80 24.50
N SER A 80 -6.43 11.00 24.73
CA SER A 80 -7.36 11.55 23.75
C SER A 80 -7.48 13.07 23.90
N VAL A 81 -7.53 13.79 22.79
CA VAL A 81 -7.89 15.21 22.80
C VAL A 81 -9.40 15.35 23.00
N LYS A 82 -9.82 16.09 24.04
CA LYS A 82 -11.24 16.42 24.26
C LYS A 82 -11.66 17.51 23.26
N SER A 83 -12.65 17.22 22.41
CA SER A 83 -13.22 18.18 21.47
C SER A 83 -14.67 17.80 21.16
N GLU A 84 -15.51 18.79 20.89
CA GLU A 84 -16.91 18.60 20.47
C GLU A 84 -17.01 17.97 19.08
N ILE A 85 -16.04 18.24 18.21
CA ILE A 85 -15.89 17.64 16.88
C ILE A 85 -14.68 16.71 16.92
N GLU A 86 -14.80 15.50 16.35
CA GLU A 86 -13.63 14.62 16.25
C GLU A 86 -12.46 15.35 15.56
N PRO A 87 -11.29 15.49 16.20
CA PRO A 87 -10.20 16.33 15.68
C PRO A 87 -9.67 15.90 14.30
N ILE A 88 -9.84 14.63 13.92
CA ILE A 88 -9.52 14.15 12.56
C ILE A 88 -10.33 14.86 11.47
N ARG A 89 -11.50 15.38 11.81
CA ARG A 89 -12.40 16.09 10.88
C ARG A 89 -12.01 17.56 10.73
N ASN A 90 -11.20 18.08 11.64
CA ASN A 90 -10.69 19.44 11.54
C ASN A 90 -9.95 19.63 10.23
N GLU A 91 -10.08 20.82 9.67
CA GLU A 91 -9.46 21.13 8.40
C GLU A 91 -7.93 20.97 8.46
N LEU A 92 -7.38 20.48 7.35
CA LEU A 92 -5.93 20.44 7.18
C LEU A 92 -5.43 21.84 6.87
N GLU A 93 -4.58 22.41 7.72
CA GLU A 93 -3.84 23.63 7.43
C GLU A 93 -2.56 23.30 6.65
N ILE A 94 -2.20 24.16 5.69
CA ILE A 94 -1.03 23.98 4.83
C ILE A 94 -0.26 25.29 4.68
N HIS A 95 1.06 25.20 4.52
CA HIS A 95 1.92 26.31 4.13
C HIS A 95 1.84 26.52 2.61
N LYS A 96 1.00 27.47 2.18
CA LYS A 96 0.65 27.70 0.76
C LYS A 96 1.86 27.81 -0.17
N THR A 97 2.89 28.55 0.21
CA THR A 97 4.10 28.74 -0.61
C THR A 97 4.83 27.42 -0.87
N ILE A 98 4.94 26.57 0.16
CA ILE A 98 5.69 25.31 0.06
C ILE A 98 4.87 24.30 -0.72
N PHE A 99 3.56 24.25 -0.48
CA PHE A 99 2.64 23.49 -1.32
C PHE A 99 2.79 23.87 -2.80
N LEU A 100 2.84 25.18 -3.11
CA LEU A 100 3.01 25.66 -4.48
C LEU A 100 4.37 25.27 -5.06
N ILE A 101 5.46 25.32 -4.29
CA ILE A 101 6.79 24.86 -4.71
C ILE A 101 6.74 23.38 -5.11
N PHE A 102 6.23 22.51 -4.25
CA PHE A 102 6.10 21.08 -4.57
C PHE A 102 5.15 20.84 -5.76
N PHE A 103 4.07 21.60 -5.86
CA PHE A 103 3.16 21.54 -7.00
C PHE A 103 3.86 21.94 -8.31
N ILE A 104 4.65 23.01 -8.33
CA ILE A 104 5.43 23.41 -9.52
C ILE A 104 6.46 22.34 -9.88
N ILE A 105 7.19 21.80 -8.89
CA ILE A 105 8.12 20.69 -9.08
C ILE A 105 7.40 19.49 -9.71
N SER A 106 6.22 19.13 -9.20
CA SER A 106 5.35 18.08 -9.77
C SER A 106 5.02 18.35 -11.24
N MET A 107 4.57 19.56 -11.58
CA MET A 107 4.17 19.92 -12.94
C MET A 107 5.34 19.95 -13.94
N ILE A 108 6.55 20.23 -13.49
CA ILE A 108 7.75 20.25 -14.35
C ILE A 108 8.37 18.85 -14.46
N CYS A 109 8.59 18.18 -13.32
CA CYS A 109 9.32 16.92 -13.28
C CYS A 109 8.49 15.74 -13.78
N THR A 110 7.16 15.76 -13.66
CA THR A 110 6.32 14.65 -14.14
C THR A 110 6.38 14.49 -15.66
N PRO A 111 6.17 15.54 -16.48
CA PRO A 111 6.36 15.44 -17.93
C PRO A 111 7.78 15.06 -18.32
N LEU A 112 8.81 15.59 -17.64
CA LEU A 112 10.20 15.23 -17.89
C LEU A 112 10.48 13.75 -17.62
N TYR A 113 9.91 13.21 -16.54
CA TYR A 113 10.01 11.79 -16.18
C TYR A 113 9.39 10.90 -17.27
N ILE A 114 8.18 11.23 -17.72
CA ILE A 114 7.51 10.51 -18.82
C ILE A 114 8.33 10.59 -20.10
N TYR A 115 8.81 11.80 -20.46
CA TYR A 115 9.60 11.99 -21.67
C TYR A 115 10.86 11.13 -21.68
N LYS A 116 11.54 11.02 -20.53
CA LYS A 116 12.71 10.15 -20.38
C LYS A 116 12.35 8.69 -20.61
N ILE A 117 11.30 8.21 -19.96
CA ILE A 117 10.83 6.83 -20.16
C ILE A 117 10.44 6.59 -21.62
N TYR A 118 9.68 7.50 -22.21
CA TYR A 118 9.27 7.42 -23.62
C TYR A 118 10.48 7.35 -24.57
N LYS A 119 11.52 8.15 -24.33
CA LYS A 119 12.75 8.12 -25.12
C LYS A 119 13.43 6.75 -25.07
N VAL A 120 13.48 6.11 -23.92
CA VAL A 120 14.06 4.77 -23.78
C VAL A 120 13.19 3.75 -24.51
N VAL A 121 11.86 3.84 -24.38
CA VAL A 121 10.93 2.89 -24.99
C VAL A 121 10.98 2.91 -26.52
N ILE A 122 11.05 4.09 -27.15
CA ILE A 122 11.12 4.20 -28.62
C ILE A 122 12.37 3.52 -29.18
N MET A 123 13.47 3.45 -28.42
CA MET A 123 14.69 2.76 -28.87
C MET A 123 14.45 1.27 -29.14
N PHE A 124 13.41 0.67 -28.53
CA PHE A 124 13.01 -0.72 -28.71
C PHE A 124 11.82 -0.90 -29.67
N GLY A 125 11.39 0.17 -30.36
CA GLY A 125 10.25 0.16 -31.26
C GLY A 125 8.90 0.46 -30.59
N THR A 126 7.94 0.94 -31.38
CA THR A 126 6.63 1.41 -30.91
C THR A 126 5.51 0.37 -31.02
N GLN A 127 5.75 -0.75 -31.71
CA GLN A 127 4.73 -1.79 -31.96
C GLN A 127 4.21 -2.40 -30.65
N ASP A 128 5.05 -2.47 -29.61
CA ASP A 128 4.73 -3.01 -28.29
C ASP A 128 5.01 -2.00 -27.16
N LEU A 129 4.63 -0.73 -27.35
CA LEU A 129 4.93 0.38 -26.44
C LEU A 129 4.66 0.05 -24.96
N LEU A 130 3.49 -0.54 -24.65
CA LEU A 130 3.08 -0.85 -23.27
C LEU A 130 3.90 -1.99 -22.65
N PHE A 131 4.33 -2.95 -23.47
CA PHE A 131 5.16 -4.08 -23.04
C PHE A 131 6.61 -3.63 -22.83
N ASN A 132 7.14 -2.83 -23.76
CA ASN A 132 8.47 -2.22 -23.66
C ASN A 132 8.57 -1.30 -22.43
N LEU A 133 7.53 -0.50 -22.16
CA LEU A 133 7.42 0.30 -20.93
C LEU A 133 7.59 -0.54 -19.66
N ARG A 134 7.01 -1.75 -19.61
CA ARG A 134 7.12 -2.64 -18.45
C ARG A 134 8.52 -3.20 -18.26
N ILE A 135 9.18 -3.63 -19.34
CA ILE A 135 10.55 -4.18 -19.28
C ILE A 135 11.51 -3.10 -18.76
N LEU A 136 11.36 -1.88 -19.27
CA LEU A 136 12.24 -0.76 -18.95
C LEU A 136 11.96 -0.13 -17.59
N ALA A 137 10.71 -0.14 -17.12
CA ALA A 137 10.37 0.33 -15.78
C ALA A 137 11.10 -0.46 -14.67
N GLY A 138 11.47 -1.72 -14.95
CA GLY A 138 12.26 -2.58 -14.04
C GLY A 138 13.77 -2.52 -14.24
N ALA A 139 14.26 -1.90 -15.31
CA ALA A 139 15.70 -1.80 -15.59
C ALA A 139 16.36 -0.71 -14.72
N GLU A 140 17.55 -1.00 -14.21
CA GLU A 140 18.36 0.01 -13.55
C GLU A 140 18.89 1.00 -14.59
N ASP A 141 18.26 2.16 -14.70
CA ASP A 141 18.80 3.27 -15.49
C ASP A 141 20.12 3.74 -14.90
N GLU A 142 21.18 3.82 -15.70
CA GLU A 142 22.45 4.42 -15.28
C GLU A 142 22.38 5.96 -15.20
N ASP A 143 21.43 6.59 -15.92
CA ASP A 143 21.25 8.05 -15.97
C ASP A 143 20.89 8.63 -14.59
N PRO A 144 21.78 9.45 -13.97
CA PRO A 144 21.52 10.08 -12.67
C PRO A 144 20.25 10.92 -12.63
N LEU A 145 19.90 11.59 -13.74
CA LEU A 145 18.70 12.41 -13.83
C LEU A 145 17.44 11.54 -13.82
N ALA A 146 17.45 10.40 -14.53
CA ALA A 146 16.34 9.45 -14.52
C ALA A 146 16.12 8.87 -13.11
N LYS A 147 17.20 8.54 -12.39
CA LYS A 147 17.13 8.11 -10.98
C LYS A 147 16.50 9.16 -10.08
N LEU A 148 16.86 10.44 -10.24
CA LEU A 148 16.28 11.54 -9.46
C LEU A 148 14.78 11.73 -9.77
N LEU A 149 14.41 11.67 -11.05
CA LEU A 149 13.03 11.87 -11.48
C LEU A 149 12.07 10.79 -10.97
N LYS A 150 12.54 9.56 -10.67
CA LYS A 150 11.72 8.50 -10.05
C LYS A 150 11.09 8.93 -8.72
N TYR A 151 11.72 9.84 -7.97
CA TYR A 151 11.18 10.36 -6.70
C TYR A 151 9.95 11.26 -6.87
N ILE A 152 9.64 11.71 -8.10
CA ILE A 152 8.46 12.56 -8.35
C ILE A 152 7.15 11.83 -8.06
N ASN A 153 7.14 10.50 -8.18
CA ASN A 153 5.95 9.71 -7.87
C ASN A 153 5.53 9.89 -6.40
N ALA A 154 6.49 9.86 -5.48
CA ALA A 154 6.22 10.06 -4.06
C ALA A 154 5.69 11.48 -3.77
N VAL A 155 6.26 12.50 -4.43
CA VAL A 155 5.80 13.88 -4.32
C VAL A 155 4.36 14.02 -4.83
N ASN A 156 4.05 13.44 -5.99
CA ASN A 156 2.71 13.48 -6.59
C ASN A 156 1.66 12.82 -5.69
N GLN A 157 1.99 11.66 -5.11
CA GLN A 157 1.13 10.92 -4.20
C GLN A 157 0.92 11.67 -2.86
N ALA A 158 1.97 12.26 -2.31
CA ALA A 158 1.86 13.09 -1.10
C ALA A 158 1.02 14.36 -1.35
N LEU A 159 1.24 15.05 -2.47
CA LEU A 159 0.42 16.20 -2.88
C LEU A 159 -1.04 15.82 -3.04
N TYR A 160 -1.31 14.63 -3.59
CA TYR A 160 -2.66 14.12 -3.77
C TYR A 160 -3.38 13.91 -2.44
N ILE A 161 -2.75 13.25 -1.47
CA ILE A 161 -3.32 13.06 -0.11
C ILE A 161 -3.64 14.43 0.52
N ILE A 162 -2.69 15.37 0.49
CA ILE A 162 -2.90 16.73 1.02
C ILE A 162 -4.05 17.42 0.28
N ALA A 163 -4.10 17.28 -1.04
CA ALA A 163 -5.06 17.97 -1.88
C ALA A 163 -6.50 17.51 -1.60
N ILE A 164 -6.73 16.20 -1.47
CA ILE A 164 -8.05 15.67 -1.13
C ILE A 164 -8.46 16.10 0.28
N TRP A 165 -7.55 16.05 1.25
CA TRP A 165 -7.84 16.52 2.61
C TRP A 165 -8.16 18.02 2.66
N ARG A 166 -7.55 18.85 1.81
CA ARG A 166 -7.79 20.29 1.77
C ARG A 166 -8.96 20.72 0.87
N TYR A 167 -9.38 19.88 -0.09
CA TYR A 167 -10.54 20.18 -0.95
C TYR A 167 -11.81 20.44 -0.12
N PRO A 168 -12.59 21.51 -0.41
CA PRO A 168 -12.60 22.35 -1.62
C PRO A 168 -11.74 23.63 -1.58
N LYS A 169 -10.86 23.81 -0.58
CA LYS A 169 -10.04 25.04 -0.47
C LYS A 169 -8.85 25.09 -1.44
N ILE A 170 -8.55 23.97 -2.09
CA ILE A 170 -7.67 23.91 -3.26
C ILE A 170 -8.53 23.98 -4.50
N SER A 171 -8.07 24.71 -5.53
CA SER A 171 -8.83 24.89 -6.75
C SER A 171 -9.06 23.55 -7.46
N LYS A 172 -10.21 23.42 -8.15
CA LYS A 172 -10.51 22.23 -8.95
C LYS A 172 -9.41 21.95 -9.97
N THR A 173 -8.88 22.98 -10.62
CA THR A 173 -7.78 22.87 -11.57
C THR A 173 -6.51 22.28 -10.94
N GLN A 174 -6.10 22.76 -9.77
CA GLN A 174 -4.93 22.21 -9.06
C GLN A 174 -5.13 20.74 -8.70
N LEU A 175 -6.30 20.39 -8.16
CA LEU A 175 -6.62 19.00 -7.83
C LEU A 175 -6.60 18.11 -9.09
N THR A 176 -7.22 18.55 -10.18
CA THR A 176 -7.23 17.82 -11.46
C THR A 176 -5.83 17.62 -12.01
N LEU A 177 -4.96 18.64 -11.96
CA LEU A 177 -3.58 18.53 -12.42
C LEU A 177 -2.77 17.54 -11.58
N ILE A 178 -2.95 17.53 -10.25
CA ILE A 178 -2.32 16.54 -9.36
C ILE A 178 -2.82 15.12 -9.69
N ILE A 179 -4.12 14.96 -9.95
CA ILE A 179 -4.69 13.67 -10.38
C ILE A 179 -4.04 13.20 -11.69
N ILE A 180 -3.98 14.07 -12.70
CA ILE A 180 -3.37 13.77 -13.99
C ILE A 180 -1.88 13.39 -13.81
N ALA A 181 -1.14 14.11 -12.96
CA ALA A 181 0.26 13.78 -12.65
C ALA A 181 0.43 12.39 -12.02
N ASN A 182 -0.47 11.98 -11.11
CA ASN A 182 -0.44 10.64 -10.54
C ASN A 182 -0.78 9.57 -11.58
N PHE A 183 -1.79 9.79 -12.43
CA PHE A 183 -2.11 8.86 -13.53
C PHE A 183 -0.96 8.73 -14.53
N MET A 184 -0.31 9.84 -14.86
CA MET A 184 0.87 9.87 -15.72
C MET A 184 2.02 9.02 -15.16
N CYS A 185 2.34 9.16 -13.87
CA CYS A 185 3.33 8.31 -13.20
C CYS A 185 2.89 6.84 -13.16
N ALA A 186 1.61 6.56 -12.90
CA ALA A 186 1.08 5.20 -12.85
C ALA A 186 1.22 4.48 -14.21
N ILE A 187 0.92 5.19 -15.31
CA ILE A 187 1.10 4.67 -16.67
C ILE A 187 2.59 4.46 -16.96
N ALA A 188 3.45 5.39 -16.57
CA ALA A 188 4.88 5.31 -16.83
C ALA A 188 5.55 4.09 -16.15
N ILE A 189 5.10 3.73 -14.94
CA ILE A 189 5.63 2.59 -14.16
C ILE A 189 4.87 1.29 -14.47
N MET A 190 3.73 1.36 -15.17
CA MET A 190 2.83 0.23 -15.47
C MET A 190 2.35 -0.55 -14.24
N GLU A 191 2.35 0.10 -13.07
CA GLU A 191 2.00 -0.51 -11.80
C GLU A 191 0.53 -0.23 -11.43
N LYS A 192 -0.21 -1.30 -11.12
CA LYS A 192 -1.62 -1.21 -10.70
C LYS A 192 -1.78 -0.58 -9.31
N GLY A 193 -0.74 -0.62 -8.48
CA GLY A 193 -0.71 -0.11 -7.11
C GLY A 193 -1.12 1.36 -7.00
N ALA A 194 -0.67 2.21 -7.93
CA ALA A 194 -1.00 3.64 -7.90
C ALA A 194 -2.51 3.93 -8.03
N LEU A 195 -3.27 3.07 -8.73
CA LEU A 195 -4.73 3.20 -8.82
C LEU A 195 -5.41 2.78 -7.51
N PHE A 196 -4.92 1.72 -6.84
CA PHE A 196 -5.39 1.33 -5.52
C PHE A 196 -5.09 2.40 -4.48
N PHE A 197 -3.87 2.95 -4.49
CA PHE A 197 -3.48 4.11 -3.69
C PHE A 197 -4.49 5.25 -3.86
N MET A 198 -4.75 5.69 -5.09
CA MET A 198 -5.68 6.79 -5.33
C MET A 198 -7.11 6.49 -4.87
N LEU A 199 -7.60 5.26 -5.13
CA LEU A 199 -8.93 4.84 -4.71
C LEU A 199 -9.07 4.84 -3.17
N PHE A 200 -8.23 4.06 -2.48
CA PHE A 200 -8.40 3.82 -1.05
C PHE A 200 -8.14 5.07 -0.22
N THR A 201 -7.16 5.90 -0.62
CA THR A 201 -6.92 7.19 0.03
C THR A 201 -8.13 8.14 -0.15
N THR A 202 -8.72 8.19 -1.34
CA THR A 202 -9.94 8.98 -1.59
C THR A 202 -11.12 8.49 -0.76
N LEU A 203 -11.41 7.18 -0.79
CA LEU A 203 -12.53 6.60 -0.05
C LEU A 203 -12.38 6.83 1.45
N PHE A 204 -11.19 6.64 2.00
CA PHE A 204 -10.91 6.94 3.40
C PHE A 204 -11.15 8.41 3.73
N THR A 205 -10.56 9.34 2.98
CA THR A 205 -10.69 10.77 3.27
C THR A 205 -12.14 11.25 3.13
N LEU A 206 -12.87 10.81 2.10
CA LEU A 206 -14.27 11.18 1.91
C LEU A 206 -15.17 10.60 3.02
N TYR A 207 -14.88 9.40 3.50
CA TYR A 207 -15.60 8.81 4.62
C TYR A 207 -15.35 9.58 5.92
N GLN A 208 -14.10 9.91 6.23
CA GLN A 208 -13.76 10.69 7.43
C GLN A 208 -14.33 12.11 7.39
N LYS A 209 -14.54 12.67 6.18
CA LYS A 209 -15.24 13.94 5.96
C LYS A 209 -16.78 13.81 5.92
N GLU A 210 -17.31 12.62 6.18
CA GLU A 210 -18.75 12.29 6.12
C GLU A 210 -19.43 12.64 4.79
N LYS A 211 -18.65 12.63 3.68
CA LYS A 211 -19.17 12.88 2.33
C LYS A 211 -19.71 11.62 1.67
N ILE A 212 -19.26 10.45 2.12
CA ILE A 212 -19.74 9.15 1.65
C ILE A 212 -20.09 8.25 2.83
N LYS A 213 -20.91 7.23 2.56
CA LYS A 213 -21.28 6.19 3.54
C LYS A 213 -20.56 4.88 3.21
N MET A 214 -20.59 3.92 4.12
CA MET A 214 -19.97 2.60 3.92
C MET A 214 -20.46 1.87 2.65
N ARG A 215 -21.76 2.00 2.32
CA ARG A 215 -22.32 1.46 1.07
C ARG A 215 -21.62 1.97 -0.19
N SER A 216 -21.13 3.22 -0.18
CA SER A 216 -20.41 3.81 -1.29
C SER A 216 -19.02 3.19 -1.43
N ILE A 217 -18.34 2.88 -0.31
CA ILE A 217 -17.04 2.22 -0.30
C ILE A 217 -17.16 0.82 -0.92
N LEU A 218 -18.19 0.05 -0.52
CA LEU A 218 -18.46 -1.28 -1.09
C LEU A 218 -18.73 -1.20 -2.61
N LEU A 219 -19.55 -0.24 -3.05
CA LEU A 219 -19.85 -0.04 -4.47
C LEU A 219 -18.58 0.29 -5.27
N TRP A 220 -17.74 1.20 -4.78
CA TRP A 220 -16.48 1.55 -5.45
C TRP A 220 -15.46 0.40 -5.45
N GLY A 221 -15.49 -0.45 -4.42
CA GLY A 221 -14.73 -1.71 -4.40
C GLY A 221 -15.13 -2.67 -5.52
N VAL A 222 -16.43 -2.78 -5.81
CA VAL A 222 -16.93 -3.59 -6.95
C VAL A 222 -16.54 -2.94 -8.28
N VAL A 223 -16.74 -1.62 -8.42
CA VAL A 223 -16.40 -0.89 -9.66
C VAL A 223 -14.92 -1.06 -10.03
N ILE A 224 -14.00 -0.98 -9.06
CA ILE A 224 -12.57 -1.11 -9.36
C ILE A 224 -12.20 -2.51 -9.84
N ILE A 225 -12.85 -3.57 -9.35
CA ILE A 225 -12.65 -4.94 -9.84
C ILE A 225 -13.01 -5.03 -11.32
N PHE A 226 -14.16 -4.47 -11.73
CA PHE A 226 -14.58 -4.44 -13.14
C PHE A 226 -13.63 -3.61 -14.02
N VAL A 227 -13.18 -2.45 -13.54
CA VAL A 227 -12.20 -1.62 -14.27
C VAL A 227 -10.90 -2.39 -14.50
N PHE A 228 -10.37 -3.07 -13.48
CA PHE A 228 -9.16 -3.85 -13.62
C PHE A 228 -9.31 -5.09 -14.49
N TYR A 229 -10.47 -5.74 -14.44
CA TYR A 229 -10.80 -6.83 -15.34
C TYR A 229 -10.79 -6.34 -16.79
N GLY A 230 -11.42 -5.19 -17.08
CA GLY A 230 -11.37 -4.54 -18.39
C GLY A 230 -9.95 -4.20 -18.84
N ILE A 231 -9.13 -3.61 -17.97
CA ILE A 231 -7.70 -3.34 -18.26
C ILE A 231 -6.94 -4.64 -18.54
N ASN A 232 -7.22 -5.73 -17.83
CA ASN A 232 -6.57 -7.03 -18.07
C ASN A 232 -6.94 -7.61 -19.44
N ILE A 233 -8.20 -7.47 -19.88
CA ILE A 233 -8.64 -7.88 -21.22
C ILE A 233 -7.94 -7.06 -22.30
N LEU A 234 -7.89 -5.73 -22.16
CA LEU A 234 -7.26 -4.82 -23.11
C LEU A 234 -5.74 -5.04 -23.26
N ARG A 235 -5.10 -5.69 -22.28
CA ARG A 235 -3.66 -5.96 -22.25
C ARG A 235 -3.24 -7.26 -22.95
N ARG A 236 -4.17 -8.01 -23.55
CA ARG A 236 -3.86 -9.27 -24.22
C ARG A 236 -3.19 -8.99 -25.56
N SER A 237 -2.05 -9.63 -25.82
CA SER A 237 -1.43 -9.63 -27.15
C SER A 237 -2.27 -10.47 -28.11
N ALA A 238 -2.29 -10.07 -29.39
CA ALA A 238 -2.98 -10.82 -30.44
C ALA A 238 -2.43 -12.24 -30.64
N ASP A 239 -1.15 -12.45 -30.29
CA ASP A 239 -0.45 -13.74 -30.40
C ASP A 239 -0.57 -14.66 -29.18
N ALA A 240 -1.33 -14.27 -28.14
CA ALA A 240 -1.58 -15.12 -26.99
C ALA A 240 -2.46 -16.31 -27.40
N LYS A 241 -1.84 -17.40 -27.85
CA LYS A 241 -2.50 -18.66 -28.16
C LYS A 241 -3.37 -19.08 -26.98
N VAL A 242 -4.65 -19.25 -27.29
CA VAL A 242 -5.74 -19.68 -26.43
C VAL A 242 -5.28 -20.73 -25.41
N SER A 243 -5.22 -20.31 -24.15
CA SER A 243 -5.60 -21.18 -23.03
C SER A 243 -6.84 -20.57 -22.41
N ASP A 244 -7.94 -21.26 -22.70
CA ASP A 244 -9.34 -21.13 -22.31
C ASP A 244 -9.75 -20.09 -21.25
N ASN A 245 -10.79 -19.33 -21.62
CA ASN A 245 -11.81 -18.77 -20.73
C ASN A 245 -11.32 -18.19 -19.41
N SER A 246 -10.57 -17.09 -19.44
CA SER A 246 -10.35 -16.24 -18.26
C SER A 246 -11.65 -15.51 -17.87
N THR A 247 -12.50 -16.19 -17.14
CA THR A 247 -13.70 -15.60 -16.56
C THR A 247 -13.31 -14.49 -15.56
N LEU A 248 -14.26 -13.65 -15.18
CA LEU A 248 -14.06 -12.68 -14.09
C LEU A 248 -13.58 -13.38 -12.80
N LEU A 249 -14.04 -14.61 -12.59
CA LEU A 249 -13.69 -15.45 -11.45
C LEU A 249 -12.21 -15.86 -11.48
N ASP A 250 -11.64 -16.17 -12.64
CA ASP A 250 -10.19 -16.46 -12.79
C ASP A 250 -9.34 -15.21 -12.58
N PHE A 251 -9.80 -14.05 -13.03
CA PHE A 251 -9.15 -12.77 -12.75
C PHE A 251 -9.11 -12.48 -11.24
N ILE A 252 -10.23 -12.69 -10.57
CA ILE A 252 -10.34 -12.53 -9.13
C ILE A 252 -9.43 -13.54 -8.40
N ALA A 253 -9.42 -14.81 -8.82
CA ALA A 253 -8.54 -15.83 -8.28
C ALA A 253 -7.07 -15.42 -8.41
N MET A 254 -6.66 -14.92 -9.59
CA MET A 254 -5.29 -14.48 -9.87
C MET A 254 -4.81 -13.32 -8.99
N TYR A 255 -5.64 -12.32 -8.72
CA TYR A 255 -5.18 -11.07 -8.08
C TYR A 255 -5.57 -10.94 -6.61
N ILE A 256 -6.61 -11.64 -6.16
CA ILE A 256 -7.11 -11.56 -4.78
C ILE A 256 -6.78 -12.82 -3.99
N LEU A 257 -6.96 -14.01 -4.57
CA LEU A 257 -6.86 -15.28 -3.85
C LEU A 257 -5.53 -16.02 -4.04
N SER A 258 -4.78 -15.75 -5.10
CA SER A 258 -3.48 -16.37 -5.35
C SER A 258 -2.40 -16.04 -4.32
N PRO A 259 -2.30 -14.83 -3.74
CA PRO A 259 -1.17 -14.53 -2.86
C PRO A 259 -1.12 -15.39 -1.57
N PRO A 260 -2.25 -15.65 -0.88
CA PRO A 260 -2.30 -16.64 0.20
C PRO A 260 -1.77 -18.04 -0.19
N VAL A 261 -2.05 -18.49 -1.41
CA VAL A 261 -1.58 -19.80 -1.90
C VAL A 261 -0.11 -19.74 -2.31
N ALA A 262 0.34 -18.64 -2.90
CA ALA A 262 1.74 -18.41 -3.22
C ALA A 262 2.61 -18.37 -1.96
N PHE A 263 2.10 -17.79 -0.87
CA PHE A 263 2.74 -17.83 0.44
C PHE A 263 3.02 -19.27 0.92
N GLU A 264 2.19 -20.24 0.56
CA GLU A 264 2.45 -21.66 0.90
C GLU A 264 3.66 -22.26 0.18
N GLN A 265 4.12 -21.64 -0.91
CA GLN A 265 5.34 -22.06 -1.61
C GLN A 265 6.62 -21.52 -0.95
N VAL A 266 6.48 -20.63 0.02
CA VAL A 266 7.59 -19.94 0.66
C VAL A 266 8.24 -20.82 1.75
N GLN A 267 9.56 -20.80 1.84
CA GLN A 267 10.31 -21.48 2.91
C GLN A 267 11.16 -20.50 3.70
N GLU A 268 11.44 -20.86 4.95
CA GLU A 268 12.40 -20.13 5.78
C GLU A 268 13.78 -20.18 5.12
N LYS A 269 14.39 -19.00 4.96
CA LYS A 269 15.70 -18.83 4.35
C LYS A 269 16.78 -19.04 5.40
N LEU A 270 17.69 -19.97 5.14
CA LEU A 270 18.92 -20.14 5.92
C LEU A 270 20.03 -19.23 5.36
N THR A 271 19.77 -17.92 5.29
CA THR A 271 20.78 -16.95 4.82
C THR A 271 21.65 -16.45 5.97
N PRO A 272 22.97 -16.26 5.77
CA PRO A 272 23.85 -15.69 6.80
C PRO A 272 23.48 -14.26 7.21
N GLN A 273 22.88 -13.49 6.30
CA GLN A 273 22.45 -12.12 6.57
C GLN A 273 21.10 -12.13 7.30
N PHE A 274 21.10 -11.63 8.54
CA PHE A 274 19.93 -11.57 9.42
C PHE A 274 18.80 -10.72 8.83
N GLY A 275 17.60 -11.27 8.63
CA GLY A 275 16.49 -10.47 8.12
C GLY A 275 16.72 -9.92 6.72
N SER A 276 17.37 -10.71 5.84
CA SER A 276 17.79 -10.27 4.51
C SER A 276 16.69 -9.58 3.70
N ARG A 277 15.45 -10.08 3.76
CA ARG A 277 14.29 -9.52 3.05
C ARG A 277 13.61 -8.42 3.87
N THR A 278 13.38 -8.66 5.15
CA THR A 278 12.68 -7.76 6.07
C THR A 278 13.43 -6.45 6.25
N PHE A 279 14.76 -6.49 6.32
CA PHE A 279 15.61 -5.33 6.54
C PHE A 279 16.34 -4.85 5.28
N ALA A 280 15.90 -5.26 4.08
CA ALA A 280 16.51 -4.89 2.80
C ALA A 280 16.70 -3.36 2.65
N PHE A 281 15.73 -2.56 3.12
CA PHE A 281 15.86 -1.10 3.14
C PHE A 281 17.07 -0.62 3.97
N PHE A 282 17.24 -1.14 5.18
CA PHE A 282 18.33 -0.74 6.06
C PHE A 282 19.69 -1.19 5.51
N TYR A 283 19.74 -2.38 4.91
CA TYR A 283 20.94 -2.87 4.23
C TYR A 283 21.31 -2.01 3.02
N ALA A 284 20.33 -1.58 2.21
CA ALA A 284 20.57 -0.68 1.10
C ALA A 284 21.12 0.69 1.56
N VAL A 285 20.59 1.22 2.66
CA VAL A 285 21.10 2.47 3.26
C VAL A 285 22.52 2.26 3.80
N ALA A 286 22.75 1.19 4.57
CA ALA A 286 24.06 0.91 5.17
C ALA A 286 25.15 0.71 4.10
N SER A 287 24.86 0.00 3.01
CA SER A 287 25.79 -0.15 1.89
C SER A 287 26.08 1.16 1.17
N LYS A 288 25.08 2.03 0.97
CA LYS A 288 25.29 3.37 0.39
C LYS A 288 26.12 4.29 1.28
N LEU A 289 26.03 4.13 2.60
CA LEU A 289 26.83 4.87 3.58
C LEU A 289 28.23 4.28 3.80
N GLY A 290 28.56 3.15 3.15
CA GLY A 290 29.87 2.53 3.25
C GLY A 290 30.09 1.66 4.49
N PHE A 291 29.02 1.30 5.23
CA PHE A 291 29.13 0.45 6.42
C PHE A 291 29.33 -1.04 6.13
N GLY A 292 29.26 -1.47 4.87
CA GLY A 292 29.48 -2.85 4.47
C GLY A 292 28.90 -3.20 3.10
N LYS A 293 29.30 -4.35 2.57
CA LYS A 293 28.72 -4.94 1.36
C LYS A 293 27.63 -5.91 1.77
N PHE A 294 26.38 -5.45 1.77
CA PHE A 294 25.21 -6.27 2.09
C PHE A 294 24.52 -6.76 0.82
N VAL A 295 23.91 -7.94 0.89
CA VAL A 295 23.04 -8.43 -0.18
C VAL A 295 21.69 -7.73 -0.04
N ILE A 296 21.26 -7.04 -1.09
CA ILE A 296 19.98 -6.31 -1.09
C ILE A 296 18.96 -7.17 -1.85
N GLU A 297 18.04 -7.76 -1.11
CA GLU A 297 16.96 -8.57 -1.69
C GLU A 297 16.01 -7.69 -2.52
N PRO A 298 15.61 -8.14 -3.73
CA PRO A 298 14.76 -7.35 -4.61
C PRO A 298 13.34 -7.18 -4.04
N LYS A 299 12.75 -6.01 -4.27
CA LYS A 299 11.34 -5.72 -3.90
C LYS A 299 10.35 -6.54 -4.74
N LEU A 300 10.65 -6.68 -6.04
CA LEU A 300 9.88 -7.55 -6.93
C LEU A 300 10.20 -9.00 -6.61
N GLN A 301 9.17 -9.78 -6.31
CA GLN A 301 9.32 -11.19 -5.98
C GLN A 301 9.33 -12.04 -7.24
N GLU A 302 9.88 -13.25 -7.12
CA GLU A 302 9.86 -14.26 -8.17
C GLU A 302 8.43 -14.76 -8.41
N PHE A 303 8.14 -15.19 -9.64
CA PHE A 303 6.86 -15.78 -9.98
C PHE A 303 6.81 -17.25 -9.53
N VAL A 304 5.72 -17.64 -8.87
CA VAL A 304 5.38 -19.03 -8.59
C VAL A 304 4.08 -19.41 -9.30
N TYR A 305 3.94 -20.70 -9.59
CA TYR A 305 2.75 -21.25 -10.22
C TYR A 305 1.84 -21.88 -9.17
N VAL A 306 0.66 -21.29 -8.98
CA VAL A 306 -0.37 -21.76 -8.05
C VAL A 306 -1.73 -21.80 -8.74
N PRO A 307 -2.02 -22.91 -9.45
CA PRO A 307 -2.58 -22.99 -10.82
C PRO A 307 -2.52 -21.80 -11.78
N ILE A 308 -2.07 -20.63 -11.32
CA ILE A 308 -1.93 -19.37 -12.04
C ILE A 308 -0.59 -18.76 -11.61
N GLN A 309 0.12 -18.10 -12.53
CA GLN A 309 1.36 -17.41 -12.19
C GLN A 309 1.09 -16.15 -11.36
N THR A 310 1.81 -15.99 -10.26
CA THR A 310 1.74 -14.81 -9.39
C THR A 310 3.08 -14.54 -8.71
N ASN A 311 3.34 -13.28 -8.35
CA ASN A 311 4.58 -12.84 -7.72
C ASN A 311 4.33 -12.02 -6.45
N VAL A 312 3.22 -12.30 -5.78
CA VAL A 312 2.77 -11.62 -4.57
C VAL A 312 2.39 -12.68 -3.53
N TYR A 313 2.71 -12.44 -2.27
CA TYR A 313 2.84 -13.49 -1.25
C TYR A 313 2.27 -13.11 0.12
N THR A 314 1.34 -12.15 0.18
CA THR A 314 0.81 -11.57 1.42
C THR A 314 1.84 -10.79 2.25
N VAL A 315 1.37 -10.17 3.34
CA VAL A 315 2.17 -9.49 4.36
C VAL A 315 3.09 -10.44 5.15
N PHE A 316 2.78 -11.74 5.21
CA PHE A 316 3.52 -12.69 6.04
C PHE A 316 4.90 -13.05 5.47
N GLN A 317 5.05 -13.00 4.15
CA GLN A 317 6.18 -13.55 3.42
C GLN A 317 7.56 -13.14 3.97
N PRO A 318 7.94 -11.84 4.02
CA PRO A 318 9.30 -11.49 4.45
C PRO A 318 9.58 -11.92 5.88
N PHE A 319 8.60 -11.80 6.78
CA PHE A 319 8.76 -12.15 8.20
C PHE A 319 8.88 -13.65 8.42
N PHE A 320 8.11 -14.44 7.66
CA PHE A 320 8.19 -15.89 7.70
C PHE A 320 9.48 -16.40 7.05
N GLN A 321 9.90 -15.82 5.92
CA GLN A 321 11.16 -16.22 5.28
C GLN A 321 12.36 -15.97 6.15
N ASP A 322 12.41 -14.85 6.85
CA ASP A 322 13.59 -14.50 7.63
C ASP A 322 13.60 -15.12 9.04
N PHE A 323 12.43 -15.34 9.65
CA PHE A 323 12.34 -15.70 11.08
C PHE A 323 11.22 -16.70 11.40
N GLY A 324 10.63 -17.35 10.40
CA GLY A 324 9.53 -18.30 10.56
C GLY A 324 8.31 -17.70 11.28
N TYR A 325 7.58 -18.54 12.02
CA TYR A 325 6.39 -18.12 12.76
C TYR A 325 6.67 -17.07 13.84
N LYS A 326 7.88 -17.08 14.43
CA LYS A 326 8.29 -16.09 15.43
C LYS A 326 8.40 -14.69 14.80
N GLY A 327 8.90 -14.61 13.58
CA GLY A 327 8.90 -13.38 12.79
C GLY A 327 7.51 -12.82 12.60
N VAL A 328 6.58 -13.65 12.14
CA VAL A 328 5.18 -13.25 11.91
C VAL A 328 4.56 -12.70 13.19
N ALA A 329 4.76 -13.36 14.33
CA ALA A 329 4.25 -12.88 15.62
C ALA A 329 4.90 -11.56 16.06
N PHE A 330 6.23 -11.44 15.96
CA PHE A 330 6.95 -10.23 16.33
C PHE A 330 6.55 -9.03 15.45
N PHE A 331 6.52 -9.18 14.13
CA PHE A 331 6.15 -8.10 13.23
C PHE A 331 4.66 -7.76 13.28
N ALA A 332 3.78 -8.70 13.64
CA ALA A 332 2.39 -8.39 13.97
C ALA A 332 2.31 -7.39 15.14
N SER A 333 3.14 -7.58 16.17
CA SER A 333 3.19 -6.67 17.33
C SER A 333 3.68 -5.26 16.94
N ILE A 334 4.70 -5.17 16.07
CA ILE A 334 5.20 -3.91 15.52
C ILE A 334 4.11 -3.21 14.70
N TYR A 335 3.44 -3.96 13.81
CA TYR A 335 2.35 -3.45 13.00
C TYR A 335 1.22 -2.88 13.85
N GLY A 336 0.75 -3.64 14.85
CA GLY A 336 -0.31 -3.19 15.73
C GLY A 336 0.09 -1.94 16.50
N THR A 337 1.28 -1.94 17.13
CA THR A 337 1.79 -0.78 17.89
C THR A 337 1.90 0.47 17.01
N PHE A 338 2.57 0.36 15.86
CA PHE A 338 2.78 1.49 14.95
C PHE A 338 1.45 2.03 14.40
N THR A 339 0.58 1.16 13.90
CA THR A 339 -0.68 1.58 13.30
C THR A 339 -1.69 2.08 14.33
N GLY A 340 -1.72 1.49 15.54
CA GLY A 340 -2.51 1.96 16.66
C GLY A 340 -2.08 3.35 17.14
N TRP A 341 -0.77 3.57 17.30
CA TRP A 341 -0.20 4.89 17.59
C TRP A 341 -0.55 5.91 16.51
N LEU A 342 -0.30 5.58 15.24
CA LEU A 342 -0.53 6.50 14.14
C LEU A 342 -2.03 6.85 13.98
N TYR A 343 -2.90 5.85 14.10
CA TYR A 343 -4.34 6.04 14.08
C TYR A 343 -4.81 6.95 15.22
N LYS A 344 -4.28 6.76 16.42
CA LYS A 344 -4.57 7.64 17.56
C LYS A 344 -4.15 9.08 17.29
N GLN A 345 -2.93 9.28 16.79
CA GLN A 345 -2.43 10.62 16.48
C GLN A 345 -3.26 11.28 15.36
N ALA A 346 -3.72 10.52 14.38
CA ALA A 346 -4.64 11.00 13.35
C ALA A 346 -6.00 11.38 13.93
N LYS A 347 -6.58 10.54 14.80
CA LYS A 347 -7.85 10.80 15.53
C LYS A 347 -7.76 12.03 16.44
N ASN A 348 -6.61 12.27 17.04
CA ASN A 348 -6.30 13.47 17.82
C ASN A 348 -6.02 14.72 16.96
N GLY A 349 -6.13 14.63 15.63
CA GLY A 349 -6.06 15.79 14.72
C GLY A 349 -4.65 16.16 14.27
N GLY A 350 -3.64 15.32 14.52
CA GLY A 350 -2.28 15.53 14.02
C GLY A 350 -2.26 15.58 12.48
N ALA A 351 -1.85 16.72 11.90
CA ALA A 351 -1.89 16.95 10.46
C ALA A 351 -1.06 15.93 9.67
N ILE A 352 0.20 15.71 10.08
CA ILE A 352 1.09 14.72 9.46
C ILE A 352 0.53 13.31 9.66
N SER A 353 0.10 12.98 10.88
CA SER A 353 -0.46 11.66 11.20
C SER A 353 -1.72 11.35 10.39
N LYS A 354 -2.58 12.34 10.14
CA LYS A 354 -3.77 12.22 9.30
C LYS A 354 -3.41 11.86 7.86
N CYS A 355 -2.43 12.56 7.27
CA CYS A 355 -1.96 12.25 5.92
C CYS A 355 -1.23 10.89 5.85
N MET A 356 -0.37 10.60 6.83
CA MET A 356 0.32 9.31 6.90
C MET A 356 -0.64 8.14 7.09
N TYR A 357 -1.63 8.27 7.98
CA TYR A 357 -2.61 7.22 8.21
C TYR A 357 -3.46 6.97 6.96
N THR A 358 -3.73 8.00 6.15
CA THR A 358 -4.42 7.85 4.86
C THR A 358 -3.69 6.88 3.93
N TYR A 359 -2.36 6.94 3.89
CA TYR A 359 -1.54 5.96 3.17
C TYR A 359 -1.53 4.59 3.86
N ILE A 360 -1.42 4.54 5.19
CA ILE A 360 -1.45 3.27 5.94
C ILE A 360 -2.74 2.47 5.72
N VAL A 361 -3.89 3.14 5.50
CA VAL A 361 -5.14 2.45 5.19
C VAL A 361 -5.03 1.58 3.95
N GLU A 362 -4.37 2.05 2.88
CA GLU A 362 -4.11 1.22 1.69
C GLU A 362 -3.24 0.00 2.06
N ILE A 363 -2.16 0.21 2.79
CA ILE A 363 -1.26 -0.88 3.21
C ILE A 363 -2.02 -1.94 4.01
N LEU A 364 -2.90 -1.53 4.92
CA LEU A 364 -3.74 -2.42 5.72
C LEU A 364 -4.74 -3.19 4.84
N ILE A 365 -5.35 -2.53 3.87
CA ILE A 365 -6.28 -3.17 2.93
C ILE A 365 -5.55 -4.20 2.05
N LEU A 366 -4.34 -3.88 1.59
CA LEU A 366 -3.56 -4.73 0.69
C LEU A 366 -2.63 -5.73 1.41
N GLN A 367 -2.84 -6.00 2.71
CA GLN A 367 -2.06 -7.00 3.45
C GLN A 367 -2.17 -8.42 2.86
N PHE A 368 -3.30 -8.74 2.24
CA PHE A 368 -3.44 -10.02 1.54
C PHE A 368 -2.56 -10.09 0.29
N PHE A 369 -2.15 -8.95 -0.27
CA PHE A 369 -1.40 -8.88 -1.51
C PHE A 369 0.11 -8.97 -1.25
N GLN A 370 0.67 -8.04 -0.48
CA GLN A 370 2.10 -7.96 -0.21
C GLN A 370 2.40 -7.17 1.08
N GLU A 371 3.54 -7.44 1.72
CA GLU A 371 4.10 -6.57 2.76
C GLU A 371 4.54 -5.23 2.13
N ASN A 372 3.78 -4.17 2.39
CA ASN A 372 4.06 -2.86 1.81
C ASN A 372 4.53 -1.82 2.82
N LEU A 373 4.46 -2.10 4.14
CA LEU A 373 4.88 -1.14 5.16
C LEU A 373 6.41 -1.04 5.22
N ILE A 374 7.06 -2.17 5.46
CA ILE A 374 8.52 -2.24 5.68
C ILE A 374 9.24 -2.21 4.34
N LEU A 375 8.76 -2.94 3.32
CA LEU A 375 9.34 -2.92 1.97
C LEU A 375 9.25 -1.55 1.29
N SER A 376 8.33 -0.67 1.73
CA SER A 376 8.19 0.69 1.19
C SER A 376 8.63 1.79 2.17
N LEU A 377 9.54 1.49 3.11
CA LEU A 377 10.07 2.49 4.05
C LEU A 377 10.66 3.72 3.34
N SER A 378 11.37 3.53 2.22
CA SER A 378 11.89 4.65 1.41
C SER A 378 10.78 5.61 0.97
N LEU A 379 9.65 5.08 0.49
CA LEU A 379 8.49 5.86 0.08
C LEU A 379 7.85 6.56 1.28
N LEU A 380 7.73 5.85 2.41
CA LEU A 380 7.19 6.37 3.66
C LEU A 380 8.00 7.58 4.17
N PHE A 381 9.33 7.50 4.13
CA PHE A 381 10.21 8.63 4.49
C PHE A 381 10.03 9.82 3.55
N GLN A 382 9.88 9.58 2.25
CA GLN A 382 9.63 10.66 1.27
C GLN A 382 8.30 11.36 1.55
N TYR A 383 7.23 10.62 1.86
CA TYR A 383 5.96 11.21 2.29
C TYR A 383 6.12 12.04 3.56
N LEU A 384 6.82 11.52 4.58
CA LEU A 384 7.09 12.26 5.81
C LEU A 384 7.81 13.58 5.54
N ILE A 385 8.79 13.59 4.64
CA ILE A 385 9.50 14.81 4.24
C ILE A 385 8.52 15.83 3.64
N VAL A 386 7.75 15.43 2.62
CA VAL A 386 6.80 16.32 1.93
C VAL A 386 5.72 16.82 2.89
N PHE A 387 5.13 15.94 3.70
CA PHE A 387 4.13 16.30 4.70
C PHE A 387 4.70 17.25 5.76
N THR A 388 5.92 17.01 6.24
CA THR A 388 6.56 17.87 7.23
C THR A 388 6.75 19.28 6.67
N PHE A 389 7.28 19.42 5.46
CA PHE A 389 7.47 20.74 4.86
C PHE A 389 6.15 21.46 4.55
N ILE A 390 5.14 20.77 4.03
CA ILE A 390 3.87 21.41 3.64
C ILE A 390 2.96 21.71 4.84
N LEU A 391 2.94 20.84 5.85
CA LEU A 391 1.98 20.91 6.96
C LEU A 391 2.52 21.63 8.20
N GLN A 392 3.76 22.10 8.18
CA GLN A 392 4.32 22.93 9.24
C GLN A 392 3.66 24.31 9.29
N LYS A 393 3.22 24.71 10.49
CA LYS A 393 2.63 26.04 10.73
C LYS A 393 3.68 27.16 10.81
N LYS A 394 4.93 26.84 11.16
CA LYS A 394 6.07 27.76 11.24
C LYS A 394 7.35 27.02 10.84
N ILE A 395 8.03 27.50 9.80
CA ILE A 395 9.42 27.10 9.54
C ILE A 395 10.32 28.09 10.27
N LYS A 396 10.96 27.65 11.35
CA LYS A 396 12.12 28.35 11.91
C LYS A 396 13.38 27.66 11.39
N PHE A 397 14.05 28.27 10.43
CA PHE A 397 15.44 27.90 10.15
C PHE A 397 16.28 28.41 11.31
N VAL A 398 16.59 27.53 12.26
CA VAL A 398 17.60 27.82 13.28
C VAL A 398 18.94 27.46 12.66
N VAL A 399 19.57 28.42 11.99
CA VAL A 399 20.99 28.33 11.70
C VAL A 399 21.71 28.68 13.00
N ARG A 400 22.14 27.67 13.75
CA ARG A 400 23.18 27.88 14.76
C ARG A 400 24.48 27.99 13.98
N ALA A 401 25.02 29.21 13.93
CA ALA A 401 26.38 29.46 13.50
C ALA A 401 27.38 28.81 14.46
#